data_AF-A0A8S2YRZ8-F1
#
_entry.id   AF-A0A8S2YRZ8-F1
#
_cell.length_a   1.000
_cell.length_b   1.000
_cell.length_c   1.000
_cell.angle_alpha   90.00
_cell.angle_beta   90.00
_cell.angle_gamma   90.00
#
_symmetry.space_group_name_H-M   'P 1'
#
loop_
_entity.id
_entity.type
_entity.pdbx_description
1 polymer ?
#
loop_
_entity_poly.entity_id
_entity_poly.type
_entity_poly.pdbx_seq_one_letter_code
_entity_poly.pdbx_strand_id
1 'polypeptide(L)'
;VIKLYELAPSPTSTRYYSPTTWKTRMGLLHKNVGFETVPINFLDLRGDLAIRSGQTNITVPAIELPDGTFIYDSFRIAEWLEDNYPEAPSLFTGDGKPSRDAHPEHVATGKNYARLIDLGLGASKSEWAVWYDLFFPQLDQQIIGEEQRIYFTSDSRLGPHGYQKLLALDRQELTRRAKMNVQPLVEFLREHPNQYFQGTHPGQVDYIIFGRYAYCRMLDPVLTKEIWNEQGEELSNWIRKLSQAYNGHAQHLFDNL
;
A
#
# COMPACT_ATOMS: atom_id res chain seq x y z
N VAL A 1 10.32 11.35 -16.81
CA VAL A 1 10.30 10.24 -15.81
C VAL A 1 8.87 10.08 -15.32
N ILE A 2 8.44 8.88 -14.92
CA ILE A 2 7.11 8.71 -14.31
C ILE A 2 7.10 9.44 -12.97
N LYS A 3 6.01 10.14 -12.64
CA LYS A 3 5.79 10.69 -11.29
C LYS A 3 4.78 9.83 -10.55
N LEU A 4 5.11 9.42 -9.33
CA LEU A 4 4.21 8.71 -8.41
C LEU A 4 3.73 9.68 -7.34
N TYR A 5 2.43 9.94 -7.31
CA TYR A 5 1.81 10.81 -6.31
C TYR A 5 1.44 10.02 -5.06
N GLU A 6 1.93 10.48 -3.90
CA GLU A 6 1.72 9.80 -2.63
C GLU A 6 1.29 10.74 -1.51
N LEU A 7 0.38 10.25 -0.66
CA LEU A 7 -0.03 10.99 0.52
C LEU A 7 1.12 11.08 1.53
N ALA A 8 1.44 12.29 1.94
CA ALA A 8 2.46 12.60 2.92
C ALA A 8 2.01 13.75 3.85
N PRO A 9 2.58 13.86 5.06
CA PRO A 9 2.28 14.95 6.00
C PRO A 9 2.57 16.35 5.44
N SER A 10 3.60 16.46 4.60
CA SER A 10 4.04 17.70 3.99
C SER A 10 4.78 17.44 2.66
N PRO A 11 4.96 18.47 1.81
CA PRO A 11 5.70 18.34 0.54
C PRO A 11 7.16 17.90 0.67
N THR A 12 7.76 18.03 1.86
CA THR A 12 9.14 17.64 2.14
C THR A 12 9.24 16.33 2.93
N SER A 13 8.12 15.73 3.29
CA SER A 13 8.10 14.51 4.09
C SER A 13 8.29 13.28 3.21
N THR A 14 9.07 12.33 3.72
CA THR A 14 9.24 10.99 3.15
C THR A 14 8.37 9.94 3.83
N ARG A 15 7.47 10.35 4.74
CA ARG A 15 6.54 9.47 5.46
C ARG A 15 5.30 9.18 4.61
N TYR A 16 5.47 8.33 3.60
CA TYR A 16 4.38 7.92 2.71
C TYR A 16 3.50 6.86 3.39
N TYR A 17 2.35 7.29 3.93
CA TYR A 17 1.49 6.43 4.74
C TYR A 17 0.30 5.85 3.97
N SER A 18 0.16 6.00 2.65
CA SER A 18 -0.96 5.34 1.96
C SER A 18 -0.66 3.86 1.68
N PRO A 19 -1.45 2.89 2.18
CA PRO A 19 -1.19 1.48 1.89
C PRO A 19 -1.30 1.15 0.40
N THR A 20 -2.15 1.86 -0.35
CA THR A 20 -2.33 1.64 -1.78
C THR A 20 -1.16 2.17 -2.59
N THR A 21 -0.49 3.25 -2.15
CA THR A 21 0.65 3.81 -2.89
C THR A 21 1.87 2.92 -2.81
N TRP A 22 2.07 2.23 -1.67
CA TRP A 22 3.07 1.18 -1.54
C TRP A 22 2.89 0.04 -2.55
N LYS A 23 1.65 -0.32 -2.91
CA LYS A 23 1.39 -1.34 -3.95
C LYS A 23 2.00 -0.91 -5.29
N THR A 24 1.70 0.32 -5.72
CA THR A 24 2.24 0.88 -6.96
C THR A 24 3.75 1.11 -6.89
N ARG A 25 4.27 1.62 -5.76
CA ARG A 25 5.71 1.81 -5.55
C ARG A 25 6.46 0.50 -5.71
N MET A 26 6.00 -0.57 -5.06
CA MET A 26 6.62 -1.89 -5.17
C MET A 26 6.46 -2.48 -6.57
N GLY A 27 5.33 -2.26 -7.24
CA GLY A 27 5.14 -2.66 -8.63
C GLY A 27 6.10 -1.97 -9.61
N LEU A 28 6.31 -0.66 -9.47
CA LEU A 28 7.28 0.11 -10.27
C LEU A 28 8.71 -0.42 -10.05
N LEU A 29 9.09 -0.67 -8.79
CA LEU A 29 10.39 -1.24 -8.44
C LEU A 29 10.56 -2.67 -8.98
N HIS A 30 9.53 -3.52 -8.87
CA HIS A 30 9.50 -4.87 -9.43
C HIS A 30 9.74 -4.87 -10.94
N LYS A 31 9.10 -3.93 -11.65
CA LYS A 31 9.26 -3.77 -13.10
C LYS A 31 10.54 -3.02 -13.50
N ASN A 32 11.38 -2.64 -12.53
CA ASN A 32 12.58 -1.82 -12.73
C ASN A 32 12.28 -0.52 -13.49
N VAL A 33 11.15 0.13 -13.16
CA VAL A 33 10.71 1.38 -13.77
C VAL A 33 11.14 2.54 -12.91
N GLY A 34 11.95 3.45 -13.47
CA GLY A 34 12.36 4.67 -12.76
C GLY A 34 11.19 5.63 -12.56
N PHE A 35 11.03 6.12 -11.33
CA PHE A 35 9.99 7.09 -10.99
C PHE A 35 10.49 8.14 -9.99
N GLU A 36 9.87 9.31 -10.03
CA GLU A 36 10.00 10.37 -9.03
C GLU A 36 8.79 10.30 -8.09
N THR A 37 9.01 10.43 -6.78
CA THR A 37 7.88 10.54 -5.83
C THR A 37 7.48 12.00 -5.67
N VAL A 38 6.19 12.29 -5.82
CA VAL A 38 5.61 13.62 -5.58
C VAL A 38 4.74 13.54 -4.32
N PRO A 39 5.21 14.07 -3.18
CA PRO A 39 4.43 14.11 -1.96
C PRO A 39 3.27 15.08 -2.11
N ILE A 40 2.07 14.64 -1.77
CA ILE A 40 0.85 15.46 -1.79
C ILE A 40 0.04 15.30 -0.52
N ASN A 41 -0.74 16.30 -0.19
CA ASN A 41 -1.70 16.24 0.90
C ASN A 41 -3.15 16.04 0.39
N PHE A 42 -4.11 16.00 1.31
CA PHE A 42 -5.52 15.79 0.96
C PHE A 42 -6.16 16.92 0.14
N LEU A 43 -5.70 18.16 0.32
CA LEU A 43 -6.17 19.32 -0.44
C LEU A 43 -5.59 19.31 -1.86
N ASP A 44 -4.29 19.00 -2.01
CA ASP A 44 -3.65 18.87 -3.32
C ASP A 44 -4.37 17.81 -4.19
N LEU A 45 -4.76 16.69 -3.56
CA LEU A 45 -5.52 15.62 -4.21
C LEU A 45 -6.87 16.09 -4.77
N ARG A 46 -7.52 17.04 -4.09
CA ARG A 46 -8.83 17.60 -4.49
C ARG A 46 -8.70 18.89 -5.30
N GLY A 47 -7.50 19.48 -5.34
CA GLY A 47 -7.14 20.70 -6.06
C GLY A 47 -6.27 20.42 -7.28
N ASP A 48 -4.98 20.77 -7.21
CA ASP A 48 -4.04 20.72 -8.34
C ASP A 48 -4.06 19.38 -9.08
N LEU A 49 -4.04 18.26 -8.36
CA LEU A 49 -3.99 16.95 -8.99
C LEU A 49 -5.30 16.62 -9.74
N ALA A 50 -6.46 16.99 -9.18
CA ALA A 50 -7.75 16.81 -9.84
C ALA A 50 -7.87 17.68 -11.11
N ILE A 51 -7.36 18.91 -11.06
CA ILE A 51 -7.35 19.84 -12.20
C ILE A 51 -6.46 19.30 -13.32
N ARG A 52 -5.20 18.96 -13.00
CA ARG A 52 -4.22 18.50 -13.99
C ARG A 52 -4.58 17.16 -14.62
N SER A 53 -5.17 16.26 -13.84
CA SER A 53 -5.64 14.96 -14.35
C SER A 53 -6.96 15.06 -15.13
N GLY A 54 -7.70 16.16 -14.99
CA GLY A 54 -9.07 16.28 -15.50
C GLY A 54 -10.08 15.35 -14.80
N GLN A 55 -9.72 14.81 -13.63
CA GLN A 55 -10.51 13.82 -12.88
C GLN A 55 -10.86 14.37 -11.49
N THR A 56 -12.12 14.79 -11.30
CA THR A 56 -12.59 15.40 -10.05
C THR A 56 -12.49 14.49 -8.82
N ASN A 57 -12.53 13.17 -9.02
CA ASN A 57 -12.49 12.17 -7.95
C ASN A 57 -11.21 11.33 -7.95
N ILE A 58 -10.09 11.89 -8.45
CA ILE A 58 -8.81 11.18 -8.43
C ILE A 58 -8.42 10.75 -7.00
N THR A 59 -7.80 9.57 -6.90
CA THR A 59 -7.31 8.96 -5.66
C THR A 59 -5.86 8.57 -5.81
N VAL A 60 -5.12 8.47 -4.70
CA VAL A 60 -3.78 7.88 -4.72
C VAL A 60 -3.80 6.35 -4.53
N PRO A 61 -2.87 5.62 -5.15
CA PRO A 61 -1.82 6.11 -6.05
C PRO A 61 -2.38 6.61 -7.38
N ALA A 62 -1.72 7.66 -7.85
CA ALA A 62 -1.81 8.13 -9.22
C ALA A 62 -0.39 8.23 -9.77
N ILE A 63 -0.21 7.89 -11.04
CA ILE A 63 1.02 8.13 -11.78
C ILE A 63 0.75 9.11 -12.93
N GLU A 64 1.69 10.02 -13.15
CA GLU A 64 1.75 10.88 -14.35
C GLU A 64 2.89 10.35 -15.23
N LEU A 65 2.56 9.99 -16.46
CA LEU A 65 3.51 9.54 -17.47
C LEU A 65 4.24 10.77 -18.07
N PRO A 66 5.40 10.56 -18.75
CA PRO A 66 6.15 11.67 -19.34
C PRO A 66 5.38 12.52 -20.37
N ASP A 67 4.34 11.96 -20.98
CA ASP A 67 3.46 12.63 -21.94
C ASP A 67 2.29 13.39 -21.28
N GLY A 68 2.22 13.40 -19.94
CA GLY A 68 1.16 14.02 -19.17
C GLY A 68 -0.07 13.14 -18.92
N THR A 69 -0.07 11.89 -19.40
CA THR A 69 -1.17 10.95 -19.14
C THR A 69 -1.22 10.55 -17.67
N PHE A 70 -2.42 10.57 -17.07
CA PHE A 70 -2.65 10.10 -15.71
C PHE A 70 -3.25 8.70 -15.67
N ILE A 71 -2.71 7.86 -14.79
CA ILE A 71 -3.28 6.55 -14.44
C ILE A 71 -3.41 6.50 -12.91
N TYR A 72 -4.61 6.21 -12.41
CA TYR A 72 -4.89 6.06 -10.98
C TYR A 72 -5.66 4.77 -10.73
N ASP A 73 -5.76 4.39 -9.45
CA ASP A 73 -6.11 3.04 -8.96
C ASP A 73 -4.89 2.09 -8.97
N SER A 74 -4.51 1.60 -7.80
CA SER A 74 -3.31 0.78 -7.63
C SER A 74 -3.35 -0.53 -8.42
N PHE A 75 -4.54 -1.12 -8.59
CA PHE A 75 -4.69 -2.38 -9.32
C PHE A 75 -4.61 -2.14 -10.82
N ARG A 76 -5.30 -1.11 -11.32
CA ARG A 76 -5.20 -0.66 -12.71
C ARG A 76 -3.76 -0.29 -13.09
N ILE A 77 -3.02 0.38 -12.20
CA ILE A 77 -1.61 0.68 -12.42
C ILE A 77 -0.78 -0.61 -12.51
N ALA A 78 -1.05 -1.62 -11.66
CA ALA A 78 -0.35 -2.90 -11.73
C ALA A 78 -0.64 -3.64 -13.05
N GLU A 79 -1.87 -3.58 -13.57
CA GLU A 79 -2.20 -4.13 -14.89
C GLU A 79 -1.49 -3.37 -16.01
N TRP A 80 -1.50 -2.04 -15.97
CA TRP A 80 -0.76 -1.23 -16.93
C TRP A 80 0.74 -1.55 -16.92
N LEU A 81 1.33 -1.72 -15.73
CA LEU A 81 2.73 -2.12 -15.58
C LEU A 81 3.01 -3.49 -16.18
N GLU A 82 2.11 -4.46 -15.98
CA GLU A 82 2.20 -5.80 -16.57
C GLU A 82 2.24 -5.76 -18.09
N ASP A 83 1.37 -4.93 -18.70
CA ASP A 83 1.25 -4.83 -20.16
C ASP A 83 2.36 -4.00 -20.80
N ASN A 84 2.85 -2.95 -20.13
CA ASN A 84 3.78 -1.96 -20.71
C ASN A 84 5.26 -2.24 -20.41
N TYR A 85 5.55 -3.13 -19.44
CA TYR A 85 6.93 -3.53 -19.11
C TYR A 85 7.08 -5.06 -19.14
N PRO A 86 6.84 -5.70 -20.30
CA PRO A 86 6.74 -7.15 -20.38
C PRO A 86 8.09 -7.87 -20.29
N GLU A 87 9.19 -7.13 -20.47
CA GLU A 87 10.56 -7.64 -20.31
C GLU A 87 10.95 -7.89 -18.85
N ALA A 88 10.29 -7.19 -17.92
CA ALA A 88 10.50 -7.39 -16.50
C ALA A 88 9.62 -8.54 -15.97
N PRO A 89 9.97 -9.13 -14.80
CA PRO A 89 9.21 -10.23 -14.22
C PRO A 89 7.71 -9.90 -14.08
N SER A 90 6.85 -10.90 -14.25
CA SER A 90 5.40 -10.73 -14.10
C SER A 90 5.02 -10.43 -12.65
N LEU A 91 4.10 -9.47 -12.46
CA LEU A 91 3.52 -9.17 -11.16
C LEU A 91 2.53 -10.25 -10.71
N PHE A 92 2.06 -11.10 -11.61
CA PHE A 92 0.91 -11.97 -11.36
C PHE A 92 1.24 -13.47 -11.44
N THR A 93 2.35 -13.90 -12.04
CA THR A 93 2.67 -15.34 -12.11
C THR A 93 3.42 -15.88 -10.89
N GLY A 94 4.21 -15.06 -10.21
CA GLY A 94 5.02 -15.47 -9.05
C GLY A 94 6.18 -16.42 -9.38
N ASP A 95 6.52 -16.62 -10.66
CA ASP A 95 7.59 -17.52 -11.11
C ASP A 95 8.90 -16.80 -11.48
N GLY A 96 8.91 -15.47 -11.41
CA GLY A 96 10.07 -14.63 -11.68
C GLY A 96 10.40 -14.46 -13.17
N LYS A 97 9.59 -15.02 -14.07
CA LYS A 97 9.80 -14.90 -15.52
C LYS A 97 9.25 -13.59 -16.07
N PRO A 98 9.81 -13.07 -17.17
CA PRO A 98 9.28 -11.92 -17.88
C PRO A 98 7.78 -12.07 -18.19
N SER A 99 7.06 -10.96 -18.17
CA SER A 99 5.60 -10.97 -18.40
C SER A 99 5.25 -11.40 -19.82
N ARG A 100 6.10 -11.12 -20.81
CA ARG A 100 5.93 -11.62 -22.20
C ARG A 100 5.90 -13.15 -22.31
N ASP A 101 6.54 -13.84 -21.37
CA ASP A 101 6.66 -15.30 -21.36
C ASP A 101 5.55 -15.95 -20.50
N ALA A 102 4.71 -15.13 -19.86
CA ALA A 102 3.67 -15.60 -18.97
C ALA A 102 2.50 -16.24 -19.73
N HIS A 103 2.05 -17.40 -19.25
CA HIS A 103 0.83 -18.00 -19.78
C HIS A 103 -0.40 -17.18 -19.35
N PRO A 104 -1.31 -16.80 -20.26
CA PRO A 104 -2.46 -15.93 -19.94
C PRO A 104 -3.32 -16.45 -18.77
N GLU A 105 -3.49 -17.77 -18.64
CA GLU A 105 -4.26 -18.36 -17.55
C GLU A 105 -3.58 -18.22 -16.18
N HIS A 106 -2.24 -18.25 -16.13
CA HIS A 106 -1.50 -18.00 -14.90
C HIS A 106 -1.61 -16.53 -14.49
N VAL A 107 -1.52 -15.61 -15.45
CA VAL A 107 -1.75 -14.18 -15.21
C VAL A 107 -3.16 -13.93 -14.69
N ALA A 108 -4.18 -14.53 -15.32
CA ALA A 108 -5.57 -14.40 -14.89
C ALA A 108 -5.80 -14.94 -13.46
N THR A 109 -5.24 -16.11 -13.15
CA THR A 109 -5.30 -16.70 -11.80
C THR A 109 -4.62 -15.81 -10.77
N GLY A 110 -3.43 -15.30 -11.10
CA GLY A 110 -2.69 -14.36 -10.27
C GLY A 110 -3.43 -13.05 -10.02
N LYS A 111 -4.05 -12.47 -11.06
CA LYS A 111 -4.90 -11.28 -10.95
C LYS A 111 -6.10 -11.54 -10.04
N ASN A 112 -6.79 -12.67 -10.21
CA ASN A 112 -7.94 -13.03 -9.37
C ASN A 112 -7.54 -13.19 -7.89
N TYR A 113 -6.41 -13.85 -7.63
CA TYR A 113 -5.90 -14.00 -6.28
C TYR A 113 -5.52 -12.65 -5.66
N ALA A 114 -4.75 -11.84 -6.40
CA ALA A 114 -4.40 -10.48 -5.98
C ALA A 114 -5.65 -9.65 -5.69
N ARG A 115 -6.68 -9.72 -6.55
CA ARG A 115 -7.90 -8.94 -6.36
C ARG A 115 -8.71 -9.39 -5.16
N LEU A 116 -8.75 -10.70 -4.87
CA LEU A 116 -9.41 -11.22 -3.66
C LEU A 116 -8.74 -10.67 -2.39
N ILE A 117 -7.41 -10.70 -2.32
CA ILE A 117 -6.65 -10.16 -1.20
C ILE A 117 -6.80 -8.63 -1.11
N ASP A 118 -6.83 -7.93 -2.25
CA ASP A 118 -7.01 -6.48 -2.33
C ASP A 118 -8.37 -6.03 -1.76
N LEU A 119 -9.44 -6.75 -2.09
CA LEU A 119 -10.79 -6.48 -1.58
C LEU A 119 -10.96 -6.87 -0.10
N GLY A 120 -10.14 -7.78 0.41
CA GLY A 120 -10.08 -8.19 1.82
C GLY A 120 -9.05 -7.38 2.63
N LEU A 121 -7.90 -7.99 2.95
CA LEU A 121 -6.83 -7.39 3.77
C LEU A 121 -6.28 -6.09 3.18
N GLY A 122 -6.33 -5.93 1.86
CA GLY A 122 -5.93 -4.73 1.14
C GLY A 122 -6.89 -3.55 1.28
N ALA A 123 -8.15 -3.78 1.71
CA ALA A 123 -9.16 -2.76 1.86
C ALA A 123 -9.03 -2.00 3.19
N SER A 124 -9.47 -0.73 3.20
CA SER A 124 -9.50 0.11 4.41
C SER A 124 -10.93 0.39 4.89
N LYS A 125 -11.89 -0.45 4.48
CA LYS A 125 -13.28 -0.40 4.90
C LYS A 125 -13.41 -0.99 6.30
N SER A 126 -13.96 -0.23 7.24
CA SER A 126 -14.06 -0.57 8.67
C SER A 126 -14.86 -1.85 8.93
N GLU A 127 -15.73 -2.24 8.00
CA GLU A 127 -16.52 -3.48 8.09
C GLU A 127 -15.65 -4.74 7.98
N TRP A 128 -14.51 -4.66 7.29
CA TRP A 128 -13.67 -5.81 6.95
C TRP A 128 -12.24 -5.73 7.49
N ALA A 129 -11.72 -4.51 7.69
CA ALA A 129 -10.32 -4.27 8.02
C ALA A 129 -10.17 -3.29 9.19
N VAL A 130 -9.51 -3.74 10.26
CA VAL A 130 -9.27 -2.96 11.49
C VAL A 130 -8.17 -1.91 11.35
N TRP A 131 -7.45 -1.91 10.22
CA TRP A 131 -6.20 -1.18 10.06
C TRP A 131 -6.38 0.33 10.13
N TYR A 132 -7.38 0.85 9.40
CA TYR A 132 -7.65 2.29 9.40
C TYR A 132 -8.07 2.76 10.79
N ASP A 133 -9.01 2.04 11.40
CA ASP A 133 -9.54 2.33 12.74
C ASP A 133 -8.44 2.32 13.81
N LEU A 134 -7.57 1.31 13.78
CA LEU A 134 -6.49 1.14 14.77
C LEU A 134 -5.42 2.23 14.68
N PHE A 135 -5.06 2.62 13.46
CA PHE A 135 -3.99 3.58 13.18
C PHE A 135 -4.50 5.01 12.93
N PHE A 136 -5.82 5.24 13.02
CA PHE A 136 -6.40 6.56 12.83
C PHE A 136 -5.79 7.62 13.76
N PRO A 137 -5.55 7.37 15.06
CA PRO A 137 -4.92 8.37 15.94
C PRO A 137 -3.51 8.78 15.48
N GLN A 138 -2.69 7.85 14.98
CA GLN A 138 -1.35 8.15 14.48
C GLN A 138 -1.41 8.87 13.13
N LEU A 139 -2.38 8.50 12.27
CA LEU A 139 -2.65 9.22 11.04
C LEU A 139 -3.11 10.65 11.31
N ASP A 140 -3.96 10.88 12.31
CA ASP A 140 -4.46 12.21 12.71
C ASP A 140 -3.33 13.17 13.09
N GLN A 141 -2.29 12.64 13.77
CA GLN A 141 -1.08 13.39 14.12
C GLN A 141 -0.23 13.80 12.92
N GLN A 142 -0.41 13.14 11.77
CA GLN A 142 0.31 13.48 10.53
C GLN A 142 -0.35 14.61 9.74
N ILE A 143 -1.57 15.04 10.12
CA ILE A 143 -2.31 16.05 9.38
C ILE A 143 -1.91 17.43 9.88
N ILE A 144 -1.16 18.15 9.06
CA ILE A 144 -0.58 19.46 9.40
C ILE A 144 -1.30 20.56 8.63
N GLY A 145 -1.51 21.70 9.28
CA GLY A 145 -2.16 22.87 8.68
C GLY A 145 -3.66 22.93 8.96
N GLU A 146 -4.17 24.14 9.18
CA GLU A 146 -5.54 24.39 9.63
C GLU A 146 -6.58 23.89 8.62
N GLU A 147 -6.46 24.27 7.36
CA GLU A 147 -7.41 23.86 6.31
C GLU A 147 -7.43 22.34 6.10
N GLN A 148 -6.26 21.69 6.15
CA GLN A 148 -6.18 20.23 6.06
C GLN A 148 -6.87 19.56 7.25
N ARG A 149 -6.64 20.07 8.46
CA ARG A 149 -7.28 19.57 9.69
C ARG A 149 -8.80 19.70 9.60
N ILE A 150 -9.31 20.85 9.13
CA ILE A 150 -10.75 21.08 8.92
C ILE A 150 -11.32 20.01 7.98
N TYR A 151 -10.73 19.82 6.80
CA TYR A 151 -11.20 18.80 5.86
C TYR A 151 -11.07 17.37 6.41
N PHE A 152 -9.93 17.02 7.00
CA PHE A 152 -9.62 15.67 7.46
C PHE A 152 -10.58 15.19 8.55
N THR A 153 -10.95 16.08 9.47
CA THR A 153 -11.84 15.80 10.61
C THR A 153 -13.33 16.04 10.29
N SER A 154 -13.64 16.56 9.10
CA SER A 154 -15.00 16.93 8.72
C SER A 154 -15.96 15.73 8.58
N ASP A 155 -17.23 15.99 8.90
CA ASP A 155 -18.32 15.03 8.63
C ASP A 155 -18.52 14.79 7.13
N SER A 156 -18.17 15.75 6.25
CA SER A 156 -18.21 15.53 4.80
C SER A 156 -17.25 14.43 4.34
N ARG A 157 -16.16 14.20 5.08
CA ARG A 157 -15.18 13.16 4.78
C ARG A 157 -15.44 11.87 5.57
N LEU A 158 -15.71 11.99 6.86
CA LEU A 158 -15.80 10.86 7.79
C LEU A 158 -17.24 10.39 8.06
N GLY A 159 -18.23 11.10 7.54
CA GLY A 159 -19.64 10.92 7.90
C GLY A 159 -19.97 11.55 9.26
N PRO A 160 -21.28 11.60 9.62
CA PRO A 160 -21.73 12.26 10.84
C PRO A 160 -21.08 11.71 12.12
N HIS A 161 -20.41 12.59 12.85
CA HIS A 161 -19.65 12.29 14.07
C HIS A 161 -18.52 11.27 13.87
N GLY A 162 -18.01 11.14 12.63
CA GLY A 162 -17.03 10.12 12.28
C GLY A 162 -15.71 10.28 13.03
N TYR A 163 -15.24 11.51 13.22
CA TYR A 163 -14.01 11.79 13.95
C TYR A 163 -14.09 11.33 15.43
N GLN A 164 -15.17 11.69 16.14
CA GLN A 164 -15.32 11.26 17.53
C GLN A 164 -15.49 9.74 17.64
N LYS A 165 -16.23 9.12 16.71
CA LYS A 165 -16.42 7.66 16.67
C LYS A 165 -15.09 6.93 16.53
N LEU A 166 -14.22 7.36 15.59
CA LEU A 166 -12.92 6.73 15.37
C LEU A 166 -12.00 6.85 16.59
N LEU A 167 -11.99 8.00 17.27
CA LEU A 167 -11.20 8.19 18.48
C LEU A 167 -11.71 7.44 19.70
N ALA A 168 -13.00 7.07 19.73
CA ALA A 168 -13.62 6.35 20.83
C ALA A 168 -13.50 4.82 20.73
N LEU A 169 -12.92 4.29 19.64
CA LEU A 169 -12.80 2.84 19.45
C LEU A 169 -11.84 2.20 20.46
N ASP A 170 -12.17 0.98 20.88
CA ASP A 170 -11.33 0.18 21.78
C ASP A 170 -10.06 -0.26 21.06
N ARG A 171 -8.95 0.42 21.37
CA ARG A 171 -7.65 0.14 20.76
C ARG A 171 -7.10 -1.23 21.17
N GLN A 172 -7.41 -1.75 22.36
CA GLN A 172 -6.94 -3.07 22.78
C GLN A 172 -7.60 -4.16 21.94
N GLU A 173 -8.92 -4.07 21.76
CA GLU A 173 -9.66 -5.01 20.91
C GLU A 173 -9.24 -4.90 19.44
N LEU A 174 -9.05 -3.68 18.92
CA LEU A 174 -8.56 -3.48 17.55
C LEU A 174 -7.16 -4.09 17.35
N THR A 175 -6.24 -3.93 18.31
CA THR A 175 -4.92 -4.57 18.25
C THR A 175 -5.04 -6.10 18.29
N ARG A 176 -5.90 -6.66 19.15
CA ARG A 176 -6.16 -8.09 19.22
C ARG A 176 -6.66 -8.64 17.87
N ARG A 177 -7.63 -7.95 17.25
CA ARG A 177 -8.15 -8.32 15.92
C ARG A 177 -7.09 -8.16 14.82
N ALA A 178 -6.25 -7.14 14.89
CA ALA A 178 -5.16 -6.94 13.93
C ALA A 178 -4.16 -8.10 13.97
N LYS A 179 -3.80 -8.58 15.17
CA LYS A 179 -2.98 -9.79 15.35
C LYS A 179 -3.65 -11.03 14.77
N MET A 180 -4.97 -11.20 14.96
CA MET A 180 -5.72 -12.30 14.35
C MET A 180 -5.71 -12.25 12.82
N ASN A 181 -5.83 -11.06 12.23
CA ASN A 181 -5.85 -10.87 10.77
C ASN A 181 -4.54 -11.31 10.09
N VAL A 182 -3.41 -11.29 10.81
CA VAL A 182 -2.12 -11.75 10.26
C VAL A 182 -1.84 -13.23 10.51
N GLN A 183 -2.59 -13.92 11.39
CA GLN A 183 -2.33 -15.34 11.67
C GLN A 183 -2.43 -16.23 10.41
N PRO A 184 -3.42 -16.08 9.51
CA PRO A 184 -3.44 -16.85 8.27
C PRO A 184 -2.20 -16.63 7.40
N LEU A 185 -1.59 -15.44 7.46
CA LEU A 185 -0.35 -15.13 6.74
C LEU A 185 0.84 -15.89 7.33
N VAL A 186 0.91 -15.98 8.66
CA VAL A 186 1.94 -16.75 9.38
C VAL A 186 1.82 -18.23 9.03
N GLU A 187 0.61 -18.80 9.12
CA GLU A 187 0.38 -20.22 8.80
C GLU A 187 0.72 -20.54 7.34
N PHE A 188 0.28 -19.70 6.39
CA PHE A 188 0.61 -19.89 4.98
C PHE A 188 2.13 -19.90 4.73
N LEU A 189 2.87 -18.95 5.31
CA LEU A 189 4.32 -18.87 5.14
C LEU A 189 5.06 -20.02 5.84
N ARG A 190 4.48 -20.60 6.90
CA ARG A 190 5.00 -21.80 7.56
C ARG A 190 4.84 -23.04 6.69
N GLU A 191 3.69 -23.19 6.02
CA GLU A 191 3.43 -24.27 5.06
C GLU A 191 4.28 -24.12 3.78
N HIS A 192 4.69 -22.89 3.46
CA HIS A 192 5.47 -22.55 2.26
C HIS A 192 6.77 -21.81 2.59
N PRO A 193 7.72 -22.48 3.27
CA PRO A 193 8.94 -21.84 3.73
C PRO A 193 9.74 -21.27 2.55
N ASN A 194 10.33 -20.09 2.77
CA ASN A 194 11.11 -19.31 1.80
C ASN A 194 10.34 -18.77 0.59
N GLN A 195 9.06 -19.08 0.42
CA GLN A 195 8.24 -18.54 -0.67
C GLN A 195 7.70 -17.14 -0.35
N TYR A 196 6.98 -16.61 -1.33
CA TYR A 196 6.17 -15.40 -1.28
C TYR A 196 4.70 -15.81 -1.41
N PHE A 197 3.78 -14.89 -1.15
CA PHE A 197 2.35 -15.19 -1.33
C PHE A 197 2.00 -15.41 -2.79
N GLN A 198 2.66 -14.72 -3.72
CA GLN A 198 2.44 -14.92 -5.15
C GLN A 198 3.04 -16.25 -5.68
N GLY A 199 4.11 -16.76 -5.06
CA GLY A 199 4.83 -17.94 -5.54
C GLY A 199 6.29 -17.97 -5.10
N THR A 200 7.19 -18.43 -5.96
CA THR A 200 8.64 -18.49 -5.67
C THR A 200 9.31 -17.12 -5.72
N HIS A 201 8.67 -16.13 -6.36
CA HIS A 201 9.08 -14.74 -6.46
C HIS A 201 7.94 -13.82 -5.99
N PRO A 202 8.25 -12.62 -5.48
CA PRO A 202 7.20 -11.70 -5.01
C PRO A 202 6.38 -11.16 -6.18
N GLY A 203 5.11 -10.87 -5.94
CA GLY A 203 4.26 -10.21 -6.92
C GLY A 203 3.16 -9.36 -6.28
N GLN A 204 2.08 -9.12 -7.02
CA GLN A 204 1.04 -8.18 -6.63
C GLN A 204 0.36 -8.58 -5.31
N VAL A 205 0.15 -9.87 -5.05
CA VAL A 205 -0.40 -10.34 -3.76
C VAL A 205 0.51 -9.90 -2.61
N ASP A 206 1.83 -10.11 -2.74
CA ASP A 206 2.80 -9.68 -1.75
C ASP A 206 2.78 -8.17 -1.55
N TYR A 207 2.67 -7.38 -2.61
CA TYR A 207 2.67 -5.92 -2.53
C TYR A 207 1.40 -5.34 -1.92
N ILE A 208 0.26 -6.02 -2.08
CA ILE A 208 -0.98 -5.67 -1.38
C ILE A 208 -0.81 -5.83 0.13
N ILE A 209 -0.29 -6.99 0.56
CA ILE A 209 -0.07 -7.28 1.98
C ILE A 209 1.04 -6.38 2.54
N PHE A 210 2.12 -6.20 1.80
CA PHE A 210 3.27 -5.40 2.21
C PHE A 210 2.91 -3.91 2.28
N GLY A 211 2.06 -3.41 1.39
CA GLY A 211 1.56 -2.05 1.48
C GLY A 211 0.78 -1.81 2.77
N ARG A 212 0.08 -2.84 3.28
CA ARG A 212 -0.56 -2.75 4.60
C ARG A 212 0.44 -2.73 5.74
N TYR A 213 1.47 -3.59 5.70
CA TYR A 213 2.57 -3.54 6.65
C TYR A 213 3.26 -2.16 6.65
N ALA A 214 3.59 -1.64 5.47
CA ALA A 214 4.26 -0.36 5.29
C ALA A 214 3.43 0.81 5.82
N TYR A 215 2.11 0.80 5.60
CA TYR A 215 1.17 1.75 6.25
C TYR A 215 1.31 1.75 7.77
N CYS A 216 1.24 0.57 8.38
CA CYS A 216 1.40 0.43 9.82
C CYS A 216 2.78 0.97 10.25
N ARG A 217 3.85 0.51 9.56
CA ARG A 217 5.24 0.82 9.89
C ARG A 217 5.57 2.31 9.79
N MET A 218 4.95 3.00 8.83
CA MET A 218 5.10 4.43 8.60
C MET A 218 4.40 5.29 9.67
N LEU A 219 3.32 4.77 10.28
CA LEU A 219 2.54 5.48 11.29
C LEU A 219 2.96 5.16 12.72
N ASP A 220 3.25 3.90 13.03
CA ASP A 220 3.60 3.46 14.38
C ASP A 220 4.56 2.25 14.33
N PRO A 221 5.89 2.46 14.39
CA PRO A 221 6.86 1.36 14.35
C PRO A 221 6.70 0.38 15.52
N VAL A 222 6.35 0.88 16.71
CA VAL A 222 6.28 0.08 17.92
C VAL A 222 5.09 -0.87 17.83
N LEU A 223 3.90 -0.33 17.54
CA LEU A 223 2.70 -1.12 17.38
C LEU A 223 2.80 -2.08 16.19
N THR A 224 3.45 -1.65 15.10
CA THR A 224 3.67 -2.52 13.93
C THR A 224 4.53 -3.71 14.27
N LYS A 225 5.60 -3.51 15.05
CA LYS A 225 6.47 -4.60 15.50
C LYS A 225 5.66 -5.64 16.27
N GLU A 226 4.82 -5.18 17.19
CA GLU A 226 3.94 -6.03 17.99
C GLU A 226 2.95 -6.83 17.11
N ILE A 227 2.29 -6.17 16.15
CA ILE A 227 1.21 -6.78 15.34
C ILE A 227 1.74 -7.65 14.19
N TRP A 228 2.91 -7.34 13.64
CA TRP A 228 3.43 -8.01 12.44
C TRP A 228 4.70 -8.81 12.75
N ASN A 229 5.75 -8.15 13.19
CA ASN A 229 7.08 -8.75 13.31
C ASN A 229 7.17 -9.80 14.42
N GLU A 230 6.41 -9.63 15.50
CA GLU A 230 6.44 -10.52 16.68
C GLU A 230 5.43 -11.67 16.60
N GLN A 231 4.69 -11.82 15.49
CA GLN A 231 3.68 -12.87 15.34
C GLN A 231 4.23 -14.22 14.84
N GLY A 232 5.44 -14.24 14.29
CA GLY A 232 6.09 -15.46 13.80
C GLY A 232 7.35 -15.14 13.02
N GLU A 233 8.36 -16.01 13.09
CA GLU A 233 9.62 -15.83 12.36
C GLU A 233 9.38 -15.82 10.84
N GLU A 234 8.43 -16.60 10.35
CA GLU A 234 8.09 -16.74 8.94
C GLU A 234 7.60 -15.41 8.34
N LEU A 235 6.67 -14.75 9.04
CA LEU A 235 6.15 -13.43 8.64
C LEU A 235 7.23 -12.35 8.78
N SER A 236 8.00 -12.36 9.87
CA SER A 236 9.12 -11.43 10.07
C SER A 236 10.18 -11.57 8.98
N ASN A 237 10.47 -12.80 8.55
CA ASN A 237 11.40 -13.10 7.48
C ASN A 237 10.86 -12.62 6.13
N TRP A 238 9.57 -12.83 5.83
CA TRP A 238 8.92 -12.31 4.62
C TRP A 238 8.95 -10.78 4.57
N ILE A 239 8.63 -10.10 5.68
CA ILE A 239 8.74 -8.63 5.81
C ILE A 239 10.15 -8.17 5.47
N ARG A 240 11.16 -8.77 6.10
CA ARG A 240 12.57 -8.40 5.89
C ARG A 240 13.01 -8.61 4.44
N LYS A 241 12.62 -9.73 3.80
CA LYS A 241 12.91 -9.97 2.38
C LYS A 241 12.40 -8.82 1.50
N LEU A 242 11.16 -8.39 1.70
CA LEU A 242 10.56 -7.32 0.90
C LEU A 242 11.08 -5.93 1.27
N SER A 243 11.37 -5.66 2.54
CA SER A 243 12.00 -4.40 2.96
C SER A 243 13.37 -4.21 2.32
N GLN A 244 14.15 -5.29 2.20
CA GLN A 244 15.49 -5.31 1.63
C GLN A 244 15.51 -5.48 0.10
N ALA A 245 14.38 -5.84 -0.51
CA ALA A 245 14.25 -5.96 -1.96
C ALA A 245 14.50 -4.60 -2.65
N TYR A 246 14.84 -4.67 -3.94
CA TYR A 246 15.02 -3.47 -4.79
C TYR A 246 16.03 -2.47 -4.19
N ASN A 247 17.21 -2.96 -3.81
CA ASN A 247 18.28 -2.18 -3.17
C ASN A 247 17.87 -1.54 -1.83
N GLY A 248 17.00 -2.22 -1.07
CA GLY A 248 16.57 -1.75 0.24
C GLY A 248 15.67 -0.51 0.19
N HIS A 249 14.98 -0.26 -0.94
CA HIS A 249 14.18 0.96 -1.13
C HIS A 249 13.20 1.22 0.02
N ALA A 250 12.44 0.19 0.42
CA ALA A 250 11.49 0.30 1.52
C ALA A 250 12.21 0.45 2.87
N GLN A 251 13.27 -0.32 3.11
CA GLN A 251 14.08 -0.23 4.33
C GLN A 251 14.64 1.20 4.54
N HIS A 252 15.20 1.82 3.51
CA HIS A 252 15.70 3.19 3.59
C HIS A 252 14.60 4.18 3.99
N LEU A 253 13.39 4.03 3.46
CA LEU A 253 12.27 4.87 3.89
C LEU A 253 11.87 4.60 5.34
N PHE A 254 11.92 3.34 5.80
CA PHE A 254 11.60 2.98 7.18
C PHE A 254 12.63 3.41 8.21
N ASP A 255 13.91 3.49 7.82
CA ASP A 255 15.02 3.90 8.69
C ASP A 255 15.08 5.42 8.90
N ASN A 256 14.47 6.19 7.99
CA ASN A 256 14.38 7.65 8.05
C ASN A 256 13.12 8.14 8.81
N LEU A 257 12.47 7.28 9.61
CA LEU A 257 11.23 7.58 10.34
C LEU A 257 11.42 8.12 11.74
#